data_AF-A0A7J9HJZ8-F1
#
_entry.id   AF-A0A7J9HJZ8-F1
#
_cell.length_a   1.000
_cell.length_b   1.000
_cell.length_c   1.000
_cell.angle_alpha   90.00
_cell.angle_beta   90.00
_cell.angle_gamma   90.00
#
_symmetry.space_group_name_H-M   'P 1'
#
loop_
_entity.id
_entity.type
_entity.pdbx_description
1 polymer ?
#
loop_
_entity_poly.entity_id
_entity_poly.type
_entity_poly.pdbx_seq_one_letter_code
_entity_poly.pdbx_strand_id
1 'polypeptide(L)'
;MECCFSSFSSRGDNSNHWQPLAIGFVKFNMDGSSGGCLRKTAIGGVLGDKNGCVLALFLGPMGEGDAANAKLLAIENGLEIFANSGWVGCKHLVIESEPMLSISWCE
;
A
#
# COMPACT_ATOMS: atom_id res chain seq x y z
N MET A 1 16.94 9.60 -16.45
CA MET A 1 17.12 9.13 -15.06
C MET A 1 16.20 7.94 -14.94
N GLU A 2 16.75 6.74 -15.14
CA GLU A 2 15.96 5.51 -15.27
C GLU A 2 15.66 4.98 -13.86
N CYS A 3 14.40 5.07 -13.42
CA CYS A 3 13.98 4.42 -12.18
C CYS A 3 13.76 2.94 -12.48
N CYS A 4 14.65 2.07 -11.99
CA CYS A 4 14.45 0.62 -12.02
C CYS A 4 13.21 0.24 -11.19
N PHE A 5 12.12 -0.09 -11.87
CA PHE A 5 10.99 -0.80 -11.26
C PHE A 5 11.36 -2.28 -11.10
N SER A 6 11.92 -2.64 -9.94
CA SER A 6 12.07 -4.04 -9.56
C SER A 6 10.83 -4.52 -8.83
N SER A 7 10.01 -5.35 -9.49
CA SER A 7 8.97 -6.14 -8.83
C SER A 7 9.65 -7.18 -7.93
N PHE A 8 9.58 -7.00 -6.61
CA PHE A 8 10.04 -8.02 -5.66
C PHE A 8 8.99 -9.13 -5.58
N SER A 9 9.17 -10.19 -6.37
CA SER A 9 8.44 -11.44 -6.17
C SER A 9 9.16 -12.23 -5.09
N SER A 10 8.53 -12.36 -3.93
CA SER A 10 8.97 -13.28 -2.88
C SER A 10 8.83 -14.72 -3.38
N ARG A 11 9.86 -15.22 -4.07
CA ARG A 11 9.98 -16.64 -4.36
C ARG A 11 10.33 -17.39 -3.07
N GLY A 12 9.33 -18.02 -2.48
CA GLY A 12 9.44 -19.22 -1.66
C GLY A 12 10.27 -19.12 -0.39
N ASP A 13 9.68 -18.55 0.67
CA ASP A 13 10.00 -18.97 2.03
C ASP A 13 8.70 -19.26 2.77
N ASN A 14 8.49 -20.53 3.15
CA ASN A 14 7.28 -21.02 3.84
C ASN A 14 7.28 -20.66 5.33
N SER A 15 7.94 -19.57 5.71
CA SER A 15 7.93 -19.06 7.08
C SER A 15 6.93 -17.91 7.15
N ASN A 16 5.78 -18.13 7.81
CA ASN A 16 4.78 -17.08 8.09
C ASN A 16 5.28 -16.04 9.12
N HIS A 17 6.59 -15.82 9.18
CA HIS A 17 7.22 -14.91 10.12
C HIS A 17 7.43 -13.56 9.45
N TRP A 18 6.94 -12.51 10.09
CA TRP A 18 7.17 -11.13 9.69
C TRP A 18 8.69 -10.87 9.60
N GLN A 19 9.18 -10.51 8.42
CA GLN A 19 10.58 -10.12 8.25
C GLN A 19 10.72 -8.59 8.30
N PRO A 20 11.64 -8.06 9.11
CA PRO A 20 11.90 -6.63 9.14
C PRO A 20 12.48 -6.13 7.82
N LEU A 21 12.08 -4.91 7.42
CA LEU A 21 12.58 -4.26 6.22
C LEU A 21 14.10 -4.02 6.30
N ALA A 22 14.75 -4.07 5.13
CA ALA A 22 16.15 -3.68 5.02
C ALA A 22 16.34 -2.20 5.43
N ILE A 23 17.55 -1.87 5.91
CA ILE A 23 17.90 -0.49 6.26
C ILE A 23 17.75 0.40 5.01
N GLY A 24 17.14 1.57 5.20
CA GLY A 24 16.88 2.51 4.10
C GLY A 24 15.53 2.30 3.42
N PHE A 25 14.79 1.24 3.76
CA PHE A 25 13.45 1.01 3.24
C PHE A 25 12.37 1.46 4.21
N VAL A 26 11.25 1.90 3.64
CA VAL A 26 9.98 2.12 4.32
C VAL A 26 8.89 1.39 3.54
N LYS A 27 7.86 0.90 4.22
CA LYS A 27 6.78 0.12 3.60
C LYS A 27 5.45 0.81 3.81
N PHE A 28 4.75 1.06 2.70
CA PHE A 28 3.39 1.58 2.72
C PHE A 28 2.42 0.44 2.46
N ASN A 29 1.66 0.07 3.50
CA ASN A 29 0.55 -0.87 3.39
C ASN A 29 -0.71 -0.05 3.17
N MET A 30 -1.42 -0.29 2.07
CA MET A 30 -2.60 0.50 1.74
C MET A 30 -3.68 -0.32 1.07
N ASP A 31 -4.92 0.08 1.31
CA ASP A 31 -6.09 -0.60 0.78
C ASP A 31 -7.23 0.39 0.51
N GLY A 32 -8.11 -0.02 -0.39
CA GLY A 32 -9.32 0.70 -0.74
C GLY A 32 -10.54 -0.20 -0.58
N SER A 33 -11.59 0.33 0.02
CA SER A 33 -12.85 -0.36 0.24
C SER A 33 -13.99 0.33 -0.50
N SER A 34 -14.96 -0.44 -0.99
CA SER A 34 -16.20 0.03 -1.59
C SER A 34 -17.39 -0.74 -1.03
N GLY A 35 -18.50 -0.05 -0.78
CA GLY A 35 -19.72 -0.65 -0.23
C GLY A 35 -20.56 -1.50 -1.21
N GLY A 36 -20.08 -1.80 -2.42
CA GLY A 36 -20.79 -2.52 -3.51
C GLY A 36 -20.67 -1.82 -4.88
N CYS A 37 -21.40 -2.26 -5.91
CA CYS A 37 -21.40 -1.64 -7.25
C CYS A 37 -21.69 -0.12 -7.16
N LEU A 38 -20.65 0.70 -7.33
CA LEU A 38 -20.69 2.17 -7.38
C LEU A 38 -21.21 2.85 -6.09
N ARG A 39 -20.86 2.30 -4.92
CA ARG A 39 -21.17 2.92 -3.62
C ARG A 39 -20.05 3.81 -3.13
N LYS A 40 -20.24 4.37 -1.92
CA LYS A 40 -19.21 5.09 -1.16
C LYS A 40 -17.94 4.25 -1.05
N THR A 41 -16.82 4.87 -1.37
CA THR A 41 -15.47 4.35 -1.27
C THR A 41 -14.73 5.01 -0.12
N ALA A 42 -13.81 4.27 0.45
CA ALA A 42 -12.85 4.77 1.42
C ALA A 42 -11.46 4.22 1.08
N ILE A 43 -10.44 5.00 1.40
CA ILE A 43 -9.05 4.62 1.23
C ILE A 43 -8.33 4.72 2.56
N GLY A 44 -7.26 3.95 2.70
CA GLY A 44 -6.39 4.02 3.85
C GLY A 44 -5.01 3.47 3.57
N GLY A 45 -4.04 3.92 4.37
CA GLY A 45 -2.72 3.34 4.35
C GLY A 45 -1.86 3.75 5.54
N VAL A 46 -0.92 2.87 5.88
CA VAL A 46 0.08 3.03 6.94
C VAL A 46 1.47 2.91 6.33
N LEU A 47 2.31 3.92 6.53
CA LEU A 47 3.73 3.88 6.22
C LEU A 47 4.51 3.50 7.48
N GLY A 48 5.21 2.38 7.43
CA GLY A 48 6.05 1.87 8.53
C GLY A 48 7.53 1.84 8.20
N ASP A 49 8.37 1.93 9.23
CA ASP A 49 9.80 1.65 9.13
C ASP A 49 10.12 0.18 9.48
N LYS A 50 11.41 -0.17 9.39
CA LYS A 50 11.90 -1.52 9.73
C LYS A 50 11.68 -1.95 11.19
N ASN A 51 11.45 -1.00 12.10
CA ASN A 51 11.23 -1.26 13.53
C ASN A 51 9.73 -1.38 13.85
N GLY A 52 8.86 -1.28 12.83
CA GLY A 52 7.41 -1.24 13.02
C GLY A 52 6.89 0.11 13.49
N CYS A 53 7.71 1.17 13.46
CA CYS A 53 7.26 2.52 13.80
C CYS A 53 6.41 3.09 12.65
N VAL A 54 5.23 3.61 12.98
CA VAL A 54 4.38 4.32 12.02
C VAL A 54 4.96 5.70 11.75
N LEU A 55 5.30 5.95 10.49
CA LEU A 55 5.85 7.21 10.00
C LEU A 55 4.77 8.13 9.43
N ALA A 56 3.75 7.56 8.78
CA ALA A 56 2.59 8.27 8.26
C ALA A 56 1.36 7.37 8.22
N LEU A 57 0.18 7.98 8.27
CA LEU A 57 -1.12 7.34 8.17
C LEU A 57 -2.06 8.27 7.39
N PHE A 58 -2.87 7.71 6.50
CA PHE A 58 -4.02 8.39 5.93
C PHE A 58 -5.23 7.46 5.91
N LEU A 59 -6.42 8.03 6.10
CA LEU A 59 -7.71 7.36 6.08
C LEU A 59 -8.76 8.38 5.63
N GLY A 60 -9.65 8.02 4.71
CA GLY A 60 -10.72 8.94 4.32
C GLY A 60 -11.69 8.41 3.28
N PRO A 61 -12.92 8.95 3.21
CA PRO A 61 -13.86 8.68 2.13
C PRO A 61 -13.41 9.37 0.83
N MET A 62 -13.56 8.71 -0.32
CA MET A 62 -13.17 9.26 -1.64
C MET A 62 -14.33 9.46 -2.62
N GLY A 63 -15.57 9.25 -2.17
CA GLY A 63 -16.77 9.45 -3.00
C GLY A 63 -17.28 8.13 -3.56
N GLU A 64 -17.86 8.13 -4.76
CA GLU A 64 -18.46 6.94 -5.37
C GLU A 64 -17.49 6.22 -6.30
N GLY A 65 -17.46 4.89 -6.24
CA GLY A 65 -16.58 4.07 -7.06
C GLY A 65 -16.66 2.59 -6.69
N ASP A 66 -16.03 1.74 -7.51
CA ASP A 66 -15.86 0.34 -7.18
C ASP A 66 -14.60 0.11 -6.33
N ALA A 67 -14.38 -1.14 -5.92
CA ALA A 67 -13.21 -1.51 -5.11
C ALA A 67 -11.89 -1.32 -5.87
N ALA A 68 -11.87 -1.44 -7.20
CA ALA A 68 -10.68 -1.23 -8.01
C ALA A 68 -10.26 0.25 -7.98
N ASN A 69 -11.23 1.15 -8.16
CA ASN A 69 -11.02 2.60 -8.06
C ASN A 69 -10.53 3.00 -6.66
N ALA A 70 -11.15 2.46 -5.61
CA ALA A 70 -10.74 2.74 -4.23
C ALA A 70 -9.26 2.33 -3.99
N LYS A 71 -8.84 1.17 -4.49
CA LYS A 71 -7.47 0.68 -4.34
C LYS A 71 -6.46 1.53 -5.12
N LEU A 72 -6.77 1.90 -6.36
CA LEU A 72 -5.92 2.77 -7.16
C LEU A 72 -5.76 4.15 -6.51
N LEU A 73 -6.85 4.72 -5.98
CA LEU A 73 -6.83 5.98 -5.25
C LEU A 73 -6.01 5.89 -3.95
N ALA A 74 -6.05 4.74 -3.24
CA ALA A 74 -5.19 4.51 -2.09
C ALA A 74 -3.70 4.54 -2.48
N ILE A 75 -3.34 3.88 -3.59
CA ILE A 75 -1.97 3.86 -4.11
C ILE A 75 -1.51 5.26 -4.53
N GLU A 76 -2.34 5.98 -5.27
CA GLU A 76 -2.06 7.35 -5.72
C GLU A 76 -1.85 8.30 -4.54
N ASN A 77 -2.74 8.28 -3.54
CA ASN A 77 -2.61 9.09 -2.33
C ASN A 77 -1.35 8.72 -1.53
N GLY A 78 -1.05 7.43 -1.38
CA GLY A 78 0.15 6.98 -0.68
C GLY A 78 1.44 7.45 -1.39
N LEU A 79 1.46 7.41 -2.71
CA LEU A 79 2.57 7.92 -3.52
C LEU A 79 2.72 9.45 -3.39
N GLU A 80 1.62 10.20 -3.40
CA GLU A 80 1.64 11.65 -3.21
C GLU A 80 2.17 12.04 -1.83
N ILE A 81 1.72 11.35 -0.77
CA ILE A 81 2.24 11.54 0.59
C ILE A 81 3.74 11.26 0.65
N PHE A 82 4.20 10.19 0.02
CA PHE A 82 5.63 9.89 -0.03
C PHE A 82 6.41 10.92 -0.83
N ALA A 83 5.92 11.32 -2.01
CA ALA A 83 6.56 12.30 -2.89
C ALA A 83 6.70 13.68 -2.24
N ASN A 84 5.71 14.08 -1.43
CA ASN A 84 5.70 15.36 -0.71
C ASN A 84 6.37 15.27 0.68
N SER A 85 6.98 14.14 1.02
CA SER A 85 7.68 13.94 2.29
C SER A 85 9.17 14.29 2.20
N GLY A 86 9.83 14.39 3.36
CA GLY A 86 11.30 14.44 3.43
C GLY A 86 12.01 13.10 3.18
N TRP A 87 11.29 12.03 2.82
CA TRP A 87 11.89 10.71 2.58
C TRP A 87 12.37 10.49 1.15
N VAL A 88 11.89 11.30 0.20
CA VAL A 88 12.34 11.23 -1.20
C VAL A 88 13.84 11.45 -1.28
N GLY A 89 14.53 10.56 -1.99
CA GLY A 89 16.00 10.57 -2.11
C GLY A 89 16.76 10.00 -0.90
N CYS A 90 16.10 9.81 0.24
CA CYS A 90 16.70 9.24 1.46
C CYS A 90 16.26 7.80 1.75
N LYS A 91 15.08 7.39 1.26
CA LYS A 91 14.47 6.08 1.52
C LYS A 91 13.99 5.43 0.23
N HIS A 92 14.00 4.10 0.22
CA HIS A 92 13.34 3.28 -0.78
C HIS A 92 11.94 2.92 -0.30
N LEU A 93 10.93 3.18 -1.14
CA LEU A 93 9.53 2.89 -0.86
C LEU A 93 9.18 1.48 -1.33
N VAL A 94 8.60 0.66 -0.45
CA VAL A 94 7.91 -0.59 -0.79
C VAL A 94 6.41 -0.32 -0.69
N ILE A 95 5.66 -0.68 -1.72
CA ILE A 95 4.20 -0.62 -1.71
C ILE A 95 3.66 -2.03 -1.55
N GLU A 96 2.80 -2.23 -0.57
CA GLU A 96 1.98 -3.43 -0.42
C GLU A 96 0.51 -3.04 -0.46
N SER A 97 -0.24 -3.69 -1.34
CA SER A 97 -1.69 -3.52 -1.47
C SER A 97 -2.35 -4.89 -1.56
N GLU A 98 -3.56 -5.02 -1.00
CA GLU A 98 -4.36 -6.23 -1.12
C GLU A 98 -4.65 -6.55 -2.60
N PRO A 99 -4.51 -7.82 -3.04
CA PRO A 99 -4.71 -8.21 -4.43
C PRO A 99 -6.07 -7.76 -4.97
N MET A 100 -6.15 -7.35 -6.24
CA MET A 100 -7.41 -6.91 -6.87
C MET A 100 -8.47 -8.02 -6.94
N LEU A 101 -8.04 -9.28 -6.91
CA LEU A 101 -8.93 -10.43 -6.90
C LEU A 101 -9.58 -10.56 -5.52
N SER A 102 -10.87 -10.25 -5.44
CA SER A 102 -11.69 -10.64 -4.29
C SER A 102 -11.67 -12.15 -4.18
N ILE A 103 -11.00 -12.68 -3.16
CA ILE A 103 -11.10 -14.10 -2.83
C ILE A 103 -12.50 -14.26 -2.23
N SER A 104 -13.45 -14.78 -3.02
CA SER A 104 -14.72 -15.23 -2.48
C SER A 104 -14.43 -16.37 -1.51
N TRP A 105 -14.96 -16.32 -0.29
CA TRP A 105 -14.96 -17.48 0.58
C TRP A 105 -15.70 -18.62 -0.13
N CYS A 106 -15.10 -19.81 -0.16
CA CYS A 106 -15.86 -21.01 -0.50
C CYS A 106 -16.86 -21.26 0.63
N GLU A 107 -18.14 -21.32 0.30
CA GLU A 107 -19.18 -21.93 1.15
C GLU A 107 -18.98 -23.46 1.22
#